data_AF-A0AAV0QAC3-F1
#
_entry.id   AF-A0AAV0QAC3-F1
#
_cell.length_a   1.000
_cell.length_b   1.000
_cell.length_c   1.000
_cell.angle_alpha   90.00
_cell.angle_beta   90.00
_cell.angle_gamma   90.00
#
_symmetry.space_group_name_H-M   'P 1'
#
loop_
_entity.id
_entity.type
_entity.pdbx_description
1 polymer ?
#
loop_
_entity_poly.entity_id
_entity_poly.type
_entity_poly.pdbx_seq_one_letter_code
_entity_poly.pdbx_strand_id
1 'polypeptide(L)'
;MIASCSQNGKDMEALELFREMQMEGLKPNSVTIPCLLPACGNIAALMHGKAVHCFSLKNWVSNDVYVGTALIDMYANCGRIQLSRRCFDSMPRRNLVSWNALLGGYAMHGKTKEALEVFNLMQKSGQEPDFISFTSVLSACSQGGLTEEGKFYFDSMSKDYGIEPRLEHYSCMVSLLGRAGRIVEAYTMVKQMPMEPDGCIWGPLLSSCRVHHNLAIGEIAARKLFELEPNNPGNYVLLSNIYASKSMWVEVNSVREMMKSKGLRKNPGCSWIEIKNKVHMLLAGDNLHPQMPEITKKLGELRVEMQKSGYLPHTDFVLQDVEEQDKEEMLCDHSEKLAVALGLLNTSRGFPLQVIKNLRICGDCHAVIKFISEFEDREIFVRDTNRFHHFKDGACSCGDLW
;
A
#
# COMPACT_ATOMS: atom_id res chain seq x y z
N MET A 1 15.51 21.39 4.67
CA MET A 1 14.04 21.52 4.81
C MET A 1 13.32 20.45 3.99
N ILE A 2 13.44 20.43 2.65
CA ILE A 2 12.81 19.42 1.76
C ILE A 2 13.02 17.98 2.26
N ALA A 3 14.26 17.58 2.58
CA ALA A 3 14.55 16.23 3.09
C ALA A 3 13.82 15.91 4.41
N SER A 4 13.74 16.88 5.32
CA SER A 4 13.04 16.72 6.60
C SER A 4 11.53 16.57 6.39
N CYS A 5 10.94 17.35 5.49
CA CYS A 5 9.51 17.24 5.18
C CYS A 5 9.18 15.87 4.58
N SER A 6 9.97 15.40 3.60
CA SER A 6 9.76 14.08 3.00
C SER A 6 9.94 12.94 4.02
N GLN A 7 10.96 13.00 4.88
CA GLN A 7 11.19 11.98 5.92
C GLN A 7 10.09 11.92 6.99
N ASN A 8 9.37 13.02 7.19
CA ASN A 8 8.26 13.11 8.17
C ASN A 8 6.88 12.94 7.52
N GLY A 9 6.80 12.43 6.29
CA GLY A 9 5.53 12.20 5.58
C GLY A 9 4.78 13.49 5.18
N LYS A 10 5.48 14.63 5.18
CA LYS A 10 4.95 15.93 4.73
C LYS A 10 5.25 16.13 3.25
N ASP A 11 4.76 15.20 2.43
CA ASP A 11 5.14 15.09 1.02
C ASP A 11 4.69 16.29 0.17
N MET A 12 3.50 16.84 0.45
CA MET A 12 3.02 18.06 -0.22
C MET A 12 3.89 19.29 0.13
N GLU A 13 4.25 19.46 1.41
CA GLU A 13 5.13 20.54 1.86
C GLU A 13 6.53 20.42 1.23
N ALA A 14 7.04 19.18 1.06
CA ALA A 14 8.29 18.93 0.38
C ALA A 14 8.26 19.39 -1.10
N LEU A 15 7.15 19.18 -1.81
CA LEU A 15 6.94 19.67 -3.17
C LEU A 15 6.83 21.21 -3.23
N GLU A 16 6.16 21.83 -2.27
CA GLU A 16 6.03 23.29 -2.18
C GLU A 16 7.37 23.97 -1.93
N LEU A 17 8.14 23.48 -0.96
CA LEU A 17 9.50 23.97 -0.69
C LEU A 17 10.44 23.80 -1.89
N PHE A 18 10.27 22.72 -2.67
CA PHE A 18 11.02 22.54 -3.89
C PHE A 18 10.65 23.57 -4.96
N ARG A 19 9.36 23.88 -5.10
CA ARG A 19 8.90 24.93 -6.00
C ARG A 19 9.44 26.30 -5.59
N GLU A 20 9.41 26.62 -4.30
CA GLU A 20 9.99 27.86 -3.75
C GLU A 20 11.49 27.97 -4.05
N MET A 21 12.26 26.91 -3.78
CA MET A 21 13.68 26.83 -4.14
C MET A 21 13.92 27.17 -5.61
N GLN A 22 13.11 26.64 -6.52
CA GLN A 22 13.23 26.92 -7.95
C GLN A 22 12.86 28.37 -8.31
N MET A 23 11.84 28.94 -7.66
CA MET A 23 11.44 30.35 -7.87
C MET A 23 12.51 31.33 -7.39
N GLU A 24 13.28 30.96 -6.36
CA GLU A 24 14.45 31.72 -5.89
C GLU A 24 15.70 31.56 -6.78
N GLY A 25 15.60 30.79 -7.87
CA GLY A 25 16.70 30.56 -8.80
C GLY A 25 17.74 29.54 -8.30
N LEU A 26 17.48 28.86 -7.18
CA LEU A 26 18.36 27.82 -6.66
C LEU A 26 18.18 26.52 -7.46
N LYS A 27 19.30 25.94 -7.91
CA LYS A 27 19.29 24.71 -8.70
C LYS A 27 19.31 23.47 -7.80
N PRO A 28 18.36 22.53 -7.96
CA PRO A 28 18.43 21.22 -7.33
C PRO A 28 19.72 20.50 -7.70
N ASN A 29 20.34 19.80 -6.74
CA ASN A 29 21.56 19.04 -6.95
C ASN A 29 21.35 17.53 -6.69
N SER A 30 22.44 16.75 -6.75
CA SER A 30 22.44 15.29 -6.51
C SER A 30 22.03 14.87 -5.10
N VAL A 31 21.90 15.81 -4.16
CA VAL A 31 21.39 15.56 -2.81
C VAL A 31 19.91 15.97 -2.71
N THR A 32 19.52 17.09 -3.31
CA THR A 32 18.12 17.56 -3.29
C THR A 32 17.18 16.60 -4.01
N ILE A 33 17.61 16.09 -5.18
CA ILE A 33 16.76 15.27 -6.05
C ILE A 33 16.34 13.95 -5.37
N PRO A 34 17.26 13.14 -4.81
CA PRO A 34 16.89 11.91 -4.12
C PRO A 34 15.99 12.14 -2.91
N CYS A 35 16.06 13.31 -2.26
CA CYS A 35 15.19 13.64 -1.13
C CYS A 35 13.77 14.04 -1.53
N LEU A 36 13.55 14.48 -2.78
CA LEU A 36 12.24 14.91 -3.27
C LEU A 36 11.44 13.77 -3.91
N LEU A 37 12.14 12.90 -4.64
CA LEU A 37 11.51 11.82 -5.41
C LEU A 37 10.62 10.87 -4.58
N PRO A 38 10.95 10.52 -3.31
CA PRO A 38 10.05 9.77 -2.44
C PRO A 38 8.73 10.49 -2.20
N ALA A 39 8.75 11.81 -1.97
CA ALA A 39 7.53 12.60 -1.81
C ALA A 39 6.63 12.49 -3.06
N CYS A 40 7.20 12.56 -4.26
CA CYS A 40 6.42 12.35 -5.49
C CYS A 40 5.76 10.96 -5.51
N GLY A 41 6.48 9.92 -5.10
CA GLY A 41 5.98 8.56 -5.00
C GLY A 41 4.88 8.39 -3.96
N ASN A 42 4.92 9.14 -2.86
CA ASN A 42 3.99 9.00 -1.74
C ASN A 42 2.58 9.54 -2.02
N ILE A 43 2.47 10.57 -2.85
CA ILE A 43 1.21 11.29 -3.13
C ILE A 43 0.80 11.24 -4.61
N ALA A 44 1.29 10.24 -5.35
CA ALA A 44 0.95 10.00 -6.75
C ALA A 44 1.34 11.15 -7.71
N ALA A 45 2.32 11.97 -7.35
CA ALA A 45 2.75 13.12 -8.13
C ALA A 45 3.69 12.71 -9.28
N LEU A 46 3.19 11.87 -10.18
CA LEU A 46 3.97 11.29 -11.28
C LEU A 46 4.50 12.37 -12.23
N MET A 47 3.72 13.41 -12.54
CA MET A 47 4.18 14.47 -13.43
C MET A 47 5.29 15.30 -12.80
N HIS A 48 5.24 15.55 -11.50
CA HIS A 48 6.31 16.20 -10.75
C HIS A 48 7.58 15.33 -10.76
N GLY A 49 7.44 14.02 -10.50
CA GLY A 49 8.55 13.07 -10.62
C GLY A 49 9.17 13.02 -12.02
N LYS A 50 8.36 13.06 -13.08
CA LYS A 50 8.85 13.15 -14.47
C LYS A 50 9.58 14.46 -14.75
N ALA A 51 9.09 15.59 -14.24
CA ALA A 51 9.76 16.88 -14.40
C ALA A 51 11.15 16.86 -13.74
N VAL A 52 11.25 16.30 -12.53
CA VAL A 52 12.53 16.10 -11.82
C VAL A 52 13.46 15.16 -12.58
N HIS A 53 12.95 14.07 -13.16
CA HIS A 53 13.73 13.18 -14.01
C HIS A 53 14.26 13.90 -15.26
N CYS A 54 13.42 14.65 -15.98
CA CYS A 54 13.83 15.46 -17.13
C CYS A 54 14.90 16.49 -16.75
N PHE A 55 14.77 17.13 -15.59
CA PHE A 55 15.80 18.03 -15.06
C PHE A 55 17.12 17.29 -14.81
N SER A 56 17.06 16.10 -14.21
CA SER A 56 18.22 15.26 -13.91
C SER A 56 18.97 14.82 -15.17
N LEU A 57 18.24 14.54 -16.26
CA LEU A 57 18.82 14.23 -17.57
C LEU A 57 19.51 15.47 -18.17
N LYS A 58 18.83 16.62 -18.20
CA LYS A 58 19.38 17.87 -18.77
C LYS A 58 20.63 18.38 -18.06
N ASN A 59 20.76 18.10 -16.77
CA ASN A 59 21.89 18.53 -15.94
C ASN A 59 22.91 17.41 -15.67
N TRP A 60 22.80 16.26 -16.36
CA TRP A 60 23.73 15.13 -16.25
C TRP A 60 23.88 14.53 -14.83
N VAL A 61 22.88 14.74 -13.96
CA VAL A 61 22.86 14.23 -12.57
C VAL A 61 22.22 12.83 -12.49
N SER A 62 21.47 12.43 -13.53
CA SER A 62 20.83 11.10 -13.62
C SER A 62 21.80 9.91 -13.61
N ASN A 63 23.08 10.13 -13.91
CA ASN A 63 24.12 9.09 -13.84
C ASN A 63 24.59 8.78 -12.41
N ASP A 64 24.24 9.62 -11.44
CA ASP A 64 24.50 9.38 -10.03
C ASP A 64 23.64 8.21 -9.52
N VAL A 65 24.26 7.26 -8.82
CA VAL A 65 23.59 6.03 -8.38
C VAL A 65 22.44 6.30 -7.39
N TYR A 66 22.54 7.34 -6.57
CA TYR A 66 21.49 7.71 -5.61
C TYR A 66 20.30 8.35 -6.33
N VAL A 67 20.56 9.18 -7.34
CA VAL A 67 19.49 9.74 -8.19
C VAL A 67 18.80 8.63 -8.99
N GLY A 68 19.57 7.74 -9.62
CA GLY A 68 19.02 6.59 -10.36
C GLY A 68 18.15 5.68 -9.47
N THR A 69 18.62 5.38 -8.26
CA THR A 69 17.88 4.60 -7.26
C THR A 69 16.57 5.29 -6.85
N ALA A 70 16.62 6.58 -6.52
CA ALA A 70 15.42 7.32 -6.14
C ALA A 70 14.41 7.44 -7.29
N LEU A 71 14.86 7.46 -8.55
CA LEU A 71 13.99 7.43 -9.73
C LEU A 71 13.31 6.06 -9.91
N ILE A 72 14.04 4.96 -9.67
CA ILE A 72 13.48 3.60 -9.65
C ILE A 72 12.33 3.53 -8.63
N ASP A 73 12.59 3.98 -7.40
CA ASP A 73 11.60 3.96 -6.32
C ASP A 73 10.40 4.85 -6.64
N MET A 74 10.62 6.08 -7.10
CA MET A 74 9.54 7.01 -7.43
C MET A 74 8.63 6.45 -8.53
N TYR A 75 9.20 5.90 -9.61
CA TYR A 75 8.38 5.32 -10.68
C TYR A 75 7.61 4.08 -10.22
N ALA A 76 8.21 3.20 -9.40
CA ALA A 76 7.49 2.06 -8.84
C ALA A 76 6.35 2.53 -7.94
N ASN A 77 6.63 3.46 -7.02
CA ASN A 77 5.65 4.06 -6.11
C ASN A 77 4.56 4.88 -6.82
N CYS A 78 4.83 5.36 -8.03
CA CYS A 78 3.85 5.99 -8.91
C CYS A 78 3.16 5.00 -9.87
N GLY A 79 3.17 3.70 -9.61
CA GLY A 79 2.43 2.74 -10.43
C GLY A 79 2.98 2.57 -11.85
N ARG A 80 4.25 2.93 -12.08
CA ARG A 80 4.94 2.85 -13.38
C ARG A 80 6.16 1.94 -13.29
N ILE A 81 5.93 0.69 -12.85
CA ILE A 81 7.01 -0.32 -12.68
C ILE A 81 7.85 -0.54 -13.95
N GLN A 82 7.26 -0.39 -15.14
CA GLN A 82 8.01 -0.50 -16.40
C GLN A 82 8.98 0.68 -16.61
N LEU A 83 8.62 1.90 -16.17
CA LEU A 83 9.54 3.04 -16.20
C LEU A 83 10.63 2.90 -15.14
N SER A 84 10.28 2.36 -13.96
CA SER A 84 11.24 2.00 -12.91
C SER A 84 12.30 1.03 -13.44
N ARG A 85 11.88 -0.03 -14.14
CA ARG A 85 12.79 -0.97 -14.80
C ARG A 85 13.67 -0.30 -15.86
N ARG A 86 13.11 0.58 -16.70
CA ARG A 86 13.91 1.31 -17.71
C ARG A 86 14.95 2.22 -17.08
N CYS A 87 14.62 2.91 -15.98
CA CYS A 87 15.60 3.70 -15.22
C CYS A 87 16.75 2.80 -14.76
N PHE A 88 16.44 1.67 -14.14
CA PHE A 88 17.45 0.69 -13.72
C PHE A 88 18.32 0.19 -14.89
N ASP A 89 17.71 -0.17 -16.02
CA ASP A 89 18.43 -0.65 -17.20
C ASP A 89 19.33 0.44 -17.82
N SER A 90 18.97 1.71 -17.65
CA SER A 90 19.75 2.86 -18.15
C SER A 90 20.89 3.31 -17.23
N MET A 91 20.94 2.83 -15.98
CA MET A 91 21.98 3.24 -15.02
C MET A 91 23.37 2.76 -15.44
N PRO A 92 24.39 3.65 -15.51
CA PRO A 92 25.74 3.26 -15.89
C PRO A 92 26.45 2.44 -14.79
N ARG A 93 26.06 2.66 -13.53
CA ARG A 93 26.54 1.91 -12.36
C ARG A 93 25.35 1.53 -11.51
N ARG A 94 25.32 0.28 -11.08
CA ARG A 94 24.30 -0.28 -10.17
C ARG A 94 25.01 -0.76 -8.93
N ASN A 95 24.41 -0.51 -7.77
CA ASN A 95 24.82 -1.07 -6.50
C ASN A 95 23.68 -1.91 -5.91
N LEU A 96 23.95 -2.60 -4.81
CA LEU A 96 22.96 -3.42 -4.11
C LEU A 96 21.66 -2.66 -3.79
N VAL A 97 21.77 -1.37 -3.41
CA VAL A 97 20.60 -0.52 -3.13
C VAL A 97 19.70 -0.35 -4.36
N SER A 98 20.28 -0.08 -5.54
CA SER A 98 19.51 0.05 -6.79
C SER A 98 18.84 -1.26 -7.22
N TRP A 99 19.46 -2.41 -6.93
CA TRP A 99 18.87 -3.73 -7.16
C TRP A 99 17.71 -4.00 -6.20
N ASN A 100 17.90 -3.69 -4.91
CA ASN A 100 16.88 -3.83 -3.88
C ASN A 100 15.67 -2.91 -4.14
N ALA A 101 15.89 -1.68 -4.63
CA ALA A 101 14.82 -0.77 -5.04
C ALA A 101 13.95 -1.39 -6.15
N LEU A 102 14.56 -1.94 -7.20
CA LEU A 102 13.82 -2.60 -8.28
C LEU A 102 13.10 -3.87 -7.80
N LEU A 103 13.77 -4.67 -6.98
CA LEU A 103 13.23 -5.91 -6.41
C LEU A 103 12.02 -5.62 -5.51
N GLY A 104 12.13 -4.66 -4.59
CA GLY A 104 11.04 -4.20 -3.74
C GLY A 104 9.89 -3.58 -4.52
N GLY A 105 10.19 -2.85 -5.60
CA GLY A 105 9.20 -2.37 -6.56
C GLY A 105 8.38 -3.51 -7.17
N TYR A 106 9.02 -4.53 -7.75
CA TYR A 106 8.30 -5.69 -8.28
C TYR A 106 7.52 -6.45 -7.21
N ALA A 107 8.10 -6.60 -6.01
CA ALA A 107 7.41 -7.20 -4.87
C ALA A 107 6.10 -6.46 -4.57
N MET A 108 6.15 -5.13 -4.37
CA MET A 108 4.98 -4.26 -4.10
C MET A 108 3.90 -4.34 -5.20
N HIS A 109 4.31 -4.61 -6.44
CA HIS A 109 3.41 -4.78 -7.57
C HIS A 109 2.81 -6.19 -7.70
N GLY A 110 3.10 -7.12 -6.79
CA GLY A 110 2.72 -8.52 -6.89
C GLY A 110 3.32 -9.24 -8.09
N LYS A 111 4.41 -8.70 -8.67
CA LYS A 111 5.10 -9.25 -9.84
C LYS A 111 6.18 -10.23 -9.40
N THR A 112 5.74 -11.31 -8.76
CA THR A 112 6.63 -12.25 -8.06
C THR A 112 7.64 -12.89 -9.01
N LYS A 113 7.22 -13.25 -10.22
CA LYS A 113 8.12 -13.85 -11.23
C LYS A 113 9.25 -12.89 -11.58
N GLU A 114 8.93 -11.64 -11.93
CA GLU A 114 9.92 -10.62 -12.26
C GLU A 114 10.82 -10.28 -11.07
N ALA A 115 10.29 -10.28 -9.84
CA ALA A 115 11.08 -10.11 -8.63
C ALA A 115 12.15 -11.21 -8.50
N LEU A 116 11.76 -12.48 -8.64
CA LEU A 116 12.71 -13.60 -8.58
C LEU A 116 13.72 -13.60 -9.73
N GLU A 117 13.30 -13.18 -10.93
CA GLU A 117 14.22 -12.97 -12.07
C GLU A 117 15.26 -11.89 -11.77
N VAL A 118 14.86 -10.76 -11.17
CA VAL A 118 15.76 -9.68 -10.75
C VAL A 118 16.71 -10.16 -9.65
N PHE A 119 16.22 -10.92 -8.67
CA PHE A 119 17.06 -11.50 -7.61
C PHE A 119 18.12 -12.47 -8.18
N ASN A 120 17.75 -13.30 -9.16
CA ASN A 120 18.69 -14.17 -9.84
C ASN A 120 19.71 -13.38 -10.69
N LEU A 121 19.29 -12.29 -11.34
CA LEU A 121 20.18 -11.44 -12.12
C LEU A 121 21.15 -10.66 -11.22
N MET A 122 20.70 -10.19 -10.06
CA MET A 122 21.53 -9.57 -9.03
C MET A 122 22.70 -10.50 -8.66
N GLN A 123 22.42 -11.75 -8.31
CA GLN A 123 23.45 -12.76 -7.98
C GLN A 123 24.40 -13.02 -9.15
N LYS A 124 23.87 -13.21 -10.38
CA LYS A 124 24.69 -13.40 -11.58
C LYS A 124 25.59 -12.21 -11.90
N SER A 125 25.23 -11.01 -11.45
CA SER A 125 26.06 -9.81 -11.59
C SER A 125 27.15 -9.68 -10.52
N GLY A 126 27.30 -10.70 -9.66
CA GLY A 126 28.29 -10.74 -8.58
C GLY A 126 27.93 -9.88 -7.37
N GLN A 127 26.65 -9.46 -7.25
CA GLN A 127 26.17 -8.80 -6.05
C GLN A 127 25.75 -9.86 -5.03
N GLU A 128 26.23 -9.72 -3.81
CA GLU A 128 25.81 -10.55 -2.68
C GLU A 128 24.48 -10.02 -2.13
N PRO A 129 23.41 -10.84 -2.09
CA PRO A 129 22.17 -10.46 -1.46
C PRO A 129 22.35 -10.10 0.02
N ASP A 130 21.63 -9.09 0.49
CA ASP A 130 21.59 -8.71 1.90
C ASP A 130 20.20 -8.96 2.53
N PHE A 131 20.05 -8.55 3.79
CA PHE A 131 18.78 -8.63 4.50
C PHE A 131 17.63 -7.87 3.81
N ILE A 132 17.93 -6.80 3.05
CA ILE A 132 16.91 -6.05 2.29
C ILE A 132 16.51 -6.83 1.03
N SER A 133 17.47 -7.48 0.37
CA SER A 133 17.21 -8.37 -0.76
C SER A 133 16.25 -9.49 -0.36
N PHE A 134 16.53 -10.18 0.75
CA PHE A 134 15.67 -11.25 1.25
C PHE A 134 14.31 -10.76 1.73
N THR A 135 14.23 -9.62 2.43
CA THR A 135 12.95 -8.99 2.77
C THR A 135 12.09 -8.75 1.51
N SER A 136 12.70 -8.28 0.42
CA SER A 136 11.99 -8.03 -0.83
C SER A 136 11.54 -9.32 -1.53
N VAL A 137 12.37 -10.37 -1.54
CA VAL A 137 11.99 -11.70 -2.05
C VAL A 137 10.84 -12.30 -1.26
N LEU A 138 10.93 -12.29 0.07
CA LEU A 138 9.87 -12.84 0.94
C LEU A 138 8.56 -12.05 0.82
N SER A 139 8.64 -10.73 0.68
CA SER A 139 7.48 -9.89 0.38
C SER A 139 6.85 -10.27 -0.97
N ALA A 140 7.66 -10.52 -2.01
CA ALA A 140 7.16 -10.97 -3.31
C ALA A 140 6.48 -12.35 -3.21
N CYS A 141 7.06 -13.30 -2.47
CA CYS A 141 6.43 -14.59 -2.17
C CYS A 141 5.10 -14.40 -1.44
N SER A 142 5.07 -13.52 -0.42
CA SER A 142 3.87 -13.17 0.34
C SER A 142 2.75 -12.59 -0.51
N GLN A 143 3.08 -11.80 -1.53
CA GLN A 143 2.10 -11.21 -2.44
C GLN A 143 1.62 -12.15 -3.54
N GLY A 144 2.46 -13.13 -3.90
CA GLY A 144 2.15 -14.18 -4.87
C GLY A 144 1.57 -15.46 -4.26
N GLY A 145 1.45 -15.54 -2.92
CA GLY A 145 0.99 -16.74 -2.22
C GLY A 145 1.94 -17.94 -2.31
N LEU A 146 3.21 -17.71 -2.67
CA LEU A 146 4.22 -18.75 -2.88
C LEU A 146 4.80 -19.24 -1.55
N THR A 147 4.04 -20.07 -0.85
CA THR A 147 4.35 -20.46 0.54
C THR A 147 5.62 -21.29 0.65
N GLU A 148 5.80 -22.25 -0.25
CA GLU A 148 6.95 -23.16 -0.20
C GLU A 148 8.24 -22.46 -0.66
N GLU A 149 8.16 -21.61 -1.69
CA GLU A 149 9.27 -20.75 -2.11
C GLU A 149 9.64 -19.73 -1.02
N GLY A 150 8.65 -19.13 -0.35
CA GLY A 150 8.90 -18.22 0.75
C GLY A 150 9.66 -18.89 1.90
N LYS A 151 9.30 -20.12 2.26
CA LYS A 151 10.05 -20.92 3.24
C LYS A 151 11.44 -21.27 2.75
N PHE A 152 11.58 -21.68 1.49
CA PHE A 152 12.87 -21.96 0.90
C PHE A 152 13.82 -20.77 1.00
N TYR A 153 13.37 -19.57 0.63
CA TYR A 153 14.19 -18.35 0.72
C TYR A 153 14.45 -17.91 2.16
N PHE A 154 13.49 -18.12 3.06
CA PHE A 154 13.68 -17.83 4.48
C PHE A 154 14.71 -18.75 5.13
N ASP A 155 14.78 -20.01 4.71
CA ASP A 155 15.79 -20.96 5.18
C ASP A 155 17.17 -20.71 4.55
N SER A 156 17.19 -20.43 3.24
CA SER A 156 18.45 -20.25 2.50
C SER A 156 19.21 -19.01 2.95
N MET A 157 18.53 -17.94 3.39
CA MET A 157 19.20 -16.73 3.88
C MET A 157 20.23 -17.05 4.99
N SER A 158 19.90 -17.98 5.89
CA SER A 158 20.81 -18.37 6.97
C SER A 158 21.78 -19.48 6.54
N LYS A 159 21.27 -20.50 5.82
CA LYS A 159 22.07 -21.67 5.43
C LYS A 159 23.13 -21.35 4.38
N ASP A 160 22.77 -20.56 3.37
CA ASP A 160 23.60 -20.36 2.18
C ASP A 160 24.30 -19.00 2.21
N TYR A 161 23.72 -17.99 2.89
CA TYR A 161 24.25 -16.61 2.92
C TYR A 161 24.72 -16.16 4.31
N GLY A 162 24.50 -16.96 5.37
CA GLY A 162 24.88 -16.57 6.73
C GLY A 162 24.15 -15.35 7.27
N ILE A 163 22.98 -15.01 6.71
CA ILE A 163 22.17 -13.87 7.12
C ILE A 163 21.17 -14.36 8.18
N GLU A 164 21.26 -13.79 9.38
CA GLU A 164 20.29 -14.07 10.44
C GLU A 164 18.94 -13.38 10.14
N PRO A 165 17.80 -14.08 10.31
CA PRO A 165 16.49 -13.49 10.10
C PRO A 165 16.21 -12.35 11.09
N ARG A 166 15.61 -11.29 10.58
CA ARG A 166 15.19 -10.08 11.34
C ARG A 166 13.67 -9.94 11.35
N LEU A 167 13.16 -8.99 12.14
CA LEU A 167 11.71 -8.72 12.27
C LEU A 167 11.02 -8.56 10.90
N GLU A 168 11.66 -7.89 9.95
CA GLU A 168 11.11 -7.66 8.61
C GLU A 168 10.90 -8.97 7.82
N HIS A 169 11.82 -9.93 7.96
CA HIS A 169 11.70 -11.24 7.33
C HIS A 169 10.58 -12.07 7.96
N TYR A 170 10.52 -12.08 9.30
CA TYR A 170 9.43 -12.74 10.03
C TYR A 170 8.07 -12.11 9.71
N SER A 171 7.99 -10.78 9.58
CA SER A 171 6.76 -10.08 9.18
C SER A 171 6.28 -10.52 7.79
N CYS A 172 7.19 -10.65 6.83
CA CYS A 172 6.89 -11.17 5.50
C CYS A 172 6.36 -12.62 5.55
N MET A 173 7.00 -13.48 6.36
CA MET A 173 6.59 -14.88 6.52
C MET A 173 5.24 -15.04 7.24
N VAL A 174 5.01 -14.28 8.31
CA VAL A 174 3.72 -14.25 9.02
C VAL A 174 2.62 -13.75 8.10
N SER A 175 2.89 -12.74 7.28
CA SER A 175 1.96 -12.24 6.27
C SER A 175 1.68 -13.30 5.18
N LEU A 176 2.71 -14.00 4.70
CA LEU A 176 2.59 -15.06 3.70
C LEU A 176 1.73 -16.22 4.21
N LEU A 177 2.08 -16.78 5.38
CA LEU A 177 1.34 -17.88 6.01
C LEU A 177 -0.08 -17.43 6.40
N GLY A 178 -0.22 -16.21 6.88
CA GLY A 178 -1.48 -15.58 7.24
C GLY A 178 -2.46 -15.52 6.06
N ARG A 179 -2.02 -14.98 4.92
CA ARG A 179 -2.80 -14.92 3.67
C ARG A 179 -3.12 -16.30 3.10
N ALA A 180 -2.25 -17.28 3.30
CA ALA A 180 -2.48 -18.67 2.90
C ALA A 180 -3.44 -19.42 3.85
N GLY A 181 -4.00 -18.76 4.88
CA GLY A 181 -4.87 -19.39 5.87
C GLY A 181 -4.14 -20.30 6.88
N ARG A 182 -2.80 -20.34 6.86
CA ARG A 182 -1.97 -21.17 7.75
C ARG A 182 -1.73 -20.45 9.09
N ILE A 183 -2.80 -19.99 9.73
CA ILE A 183 -2.74 -19.11 10.92
C ILE A 183 -1.99 -19.75 12.10
N VAL A 184 -2.19 -21.05 12.33
CA VAL A 184 -1.52 -21.78 13.43
C VAL A 184 -0.01 -21.84 13.21
N GLU A 185 0.43 -22.00 11.96
CA GLU A 185 1.84 -22.03 11.61
C GLU A 185 2.46 -20.64 11.70
N ALA A 186 1.76 -19.61 11.22
CA ALA A 186 2.16 -18.22 11.39
C ALA A 186 2.37 -17.89 12.89
N TYR A 187 1.41 -18.26 13.74
CA TYR A 187 1.52 -18.08 15.19
C TYR A 187 2.63 -18.90 15.83
N THR A 188 2.90 -20.11 15.32
CA THR A 188 4.01 -20.95 15.79
C THR A 188 5.35 -20.30 15.48
N MET A 189 5.50 -19.73 14.28
CA MET A 189 6.68 -18.97 13.89
C MET A 189 6.91 -17.75 14.80
N VAL A 190 5.84 -17.00 15.12
CA VAL A 190 5.93 -15.86 16.07
C VAL A 190 6.38 -16.31 17.47
N LYS A 191 6.02 -17.52 17.91
CA LYS A 191 6.47 -18.04 19.22
C LYS A 191 7.91 -18.55 19.22
N GLN A 192 8.44 -18.92 18.05
CA GLN A 192 9.77 -19.53 17.90
C GLN A 192 10.85 -18.53 17.49
N MET A 193 10.46 -17.32 17.08
CA MET A 193 11.42 -16.31 16.67
C MET A 193 12.35 -15.90 17.83
N PRO A 194 13.64 -15.61 17.55
CA PRO A 194 14.64 -15.39 18.59
C PRO A 194 14.62 -13.97 19.20
N MET A 195 13.74 -13.09 18.69
CA MET A 195 13.59 -11.70 19.16
C MET A 195 12.13 -11.40 19.54
N GLU A 196 11.92 -10.41 20.39
CA GLU A 196 10.56 -10.00 20.79
C GLU A 196 9.75 -9.48 19.59
N PRO A 197 8.55 -10.02 19.33
CA PRO A 197 7.72 -9.55 18.22
C PRO A 197 7.09 -8.19 18.49
N ASP A 198 7.12 -7.31 17.48
CA ASP A 198 6.58 -5.96 17.53
C ASP A 198 5.22 -5.84 16.81
N GLY A 199 4.74 -4.61 16.63
CA GLY A 199 3.51 -4.33 15.91
C GLY A 199 3.52 -4.82 14.45
N CYS A 200 4.70 -4.84 13.80
CA CYS A 200 4.87 -5.33 12.43
C CYS A 200 4.69 -6.85 12.32
N ILE A 201 4.80 -7.59 13.43
CA ILE A 201 4.53 -9.03 13.49
C ILE A 201 3.07 -9.30 13.88
N TRP A 202 2.62 -8.71 14.99
CA TRP A 202 1.29 -8.99 15.53
C TRP A 202 0.17 -8.40 14.66
N GLY A 203 0.40 -7.26 14.00
CA GLY A 203 -0.56 -6.59 13.13
C GLY A 203 -1.01 -7.47 11.95
N PRO A 204 -0.10 -7.98 11.11
CA PRO A 204 -0.44 -8.91 10.04
C PRO A 204 -1.11 -10.20 10.53
N LEU A 205 -0.69 -10.75 11.67
CA LEU A 205 -1.31 -11.94 12.26
C LEU A 205 -2.76 -11.66 12.68
N LEU A 206 -3.02 -10.55 13.37
CA LEU A 206 -4.37 -10.12 13.76
C LEU A 206 -5.25 -9.89 12.52
N SER A 207 -4.70 -9.24 11.49
CA SER A 207 -5.39 -9.01 10.23
C SER A 207 -5.79 -10.33 9.55
N SER A 208 -4.90 -11.32 9.55
CA SER A 208 -5.16 -12.65 8.98
C SER A 208 -6.19 -13.43 9.81
N CYS A 209 -6.15 -13.30 11.14
CA CYS A 209 -7.15 -13.89 12.03
C CYS A 209 -8.56 -13.36 11.75
N ARG A 210 -8.69 -12.07 11.39
CA ARG A 210 -9.97 -11.48 10.94
C ARG A 210 -10.47 -12.10 9.64
N VAL A 211 -9.61 -12.27 8.64
CA VAL A 211 -9.99 -12.85 7.34
C VAL A 211 -10.38 -14.33 7.48
N HIS A 212 -9.68 -15.07 8.33
CA HIS A 212 -9.91 -16.51 8.52
C HIS A 212 -10.75 -16.85 9.77
N HIS A 213 -11.44 -15.87 10.36
CA HIS A 213 -12.32 -16.01 11.53
C HIS A 213 -11.71 -16.73 12.75
N ASN A 214 -10.39 -16.63 12.93
CA ASN A 214 -9.65 -17.25 14.04
C ASN A 214 -9.66 -16.36 15.29
N LEU A 215 -10.68 -16.53 16.13
CA LEU A 215 -10.87 -15.71 17.34
C LEU A 215 -9.74 -15.90 18.35
N ALA A 216 -9.35 -17.14 18.63
CA ALA A 216 -8.41 -17.46 19.72
C ALA A 216 -7.03 -16.81 19.51
N ILE A 217 -6.46 -16.93 18.31
CA ILE A 217 -5.17 -16.29 18.00
C ILE A 217 -5.36 -14.78 17.81
N GLY A 218 -6.51 -14.34 17.28
CA GLY A 218 -6.86 -12.93 17.15
C GLY A 218 -6.85 -12.17 18.48
N GLU A 219 -7.46 -12.72 19.53
CA GLU A 219 -7.46 -12.10 20.87
C GLU A 219 -6.05 -12.00 21.46
N ILE A 220 -5.21 -13.01 21.25
CA ILE A 220 -3.81 -13.00 21.70
C ILE A 220 -3.04 -11.89 20.99
N ALA A 221 -3.13 -11.83 19.66
CA ALA A 221 -2.45 -10.82 18.85
C ALA A 221 -2.91 -9.41 19.21
N ALA A 222 -4.22 -9.20 19.39
CA ALA A 222 -4.77 -7.90 19.78
C ALA A 222 -4.30 -7.46 21.17
N ARG A 223 -4.26 -8.36 22.15
CA ARG A 223 -3.76 -8.04 23.49
C ARG A 223 -2.29 -7.60 23.44
N LYS A 224 -1.46 -8.30 22.68
CA LYS A 224 -0.07 -7.91 22.45
C LYS A 224 0.07 -6.56 21.76
N LEU A 225 -0.78 -6.28 20.77
CA LEU A 225 -0.82 -4.96 20.13
C LEU A 225 -1.29 -3.84 21.06
N PHE A 226 -2.19 -4.11 22.01
CA PHE A 226 -2.60 -3.11 23.00
C PHE A 226 -1.50 -2.78 24.01
N GLU A 227 -0.63 -3.75 24.31
CA GLU A 227 0.58 -3.54 25.14
C GLU A 227 1.63 -2.72 24.37
N LEU A 228 1.91 -3.07 23.12
CA LEU A 228 2.95 -2.45 22.29
C LEU A 228 2.55 -1.07 21.74
N GLU A 229 1.29 -0.92 21.32
CA GLU A 229 0.78 0.25 20.61
C GLU A 229 -0.56 0.72 21.21
N PRO A 230 -0.60 1.11 22.50
CA PRO A 230 -1.85 1.44 23.20
C PRO A 230 -2.62 2.62 22.61
N ASN A 231 -1.95 3.42 21.78
CA ASN A 231 -2.52 4.61 21.12
C ASN A 231 -2.86 4.38 19.64
N ASN A 232 -2.75 3.14 19.14
CA ASN A 232 -3.10 2.81 17.76
C ASN A 232 -4.57 2.36 17.67
N PRO A 233 -5.51 3.21 17.24
CA PRO A 233 -6.93 2.86 17.14
C PRO A 233 -7.19 1.69 16.17
N GLY A 234 -6.31 1.46 15.20
CA GLY A 234 -6.46 0.39 14.21
C GLY A 234 -6.51 -0.99 14.84
N ASN A 235 -5.71 -1.22 15.88
CA ASN A 235 -5.64 -2.51 16.57
C ASN A 235 -6.95 -2.85 17.28
N TYR A 236 -7.56 -1.86 17.94
CA TYR A 236 -8.85 -2.00 18.62
C TYR A 236 -9.98 -2.24 17.62
N VAL A 237 -9.98 -1.49 16.52
CA VAL A 237 -10.93 -1.68 15.43
C VAL A 237 -10.81 -3.11 14.88
N LEU A 238 -9.61 -3.61 14.60
CA LEU A 238 -9.44 -4.97 14.09
C LEU A 238 -10.01 -6.04 15.02
N LEU A 239 -9.78 -5.95 16.35
CA LEU A 239 -10.37 -6.88 17.30
C LEU A 239 -11.89 -6.75 17.39
N SER A 240 -12.40 -5.51 17.45
CA SER A 240 -13.84 -5.23 17.41
C SER A 240 -14.49 -5.85 16.16
N ASN A 241 -13.80 -5.82 15.03
CA ASN A 241 -14.29 -6.38 13.77
C ASN A 241 -14.35 -7.92 13.82
N ILE A 242 -13.37 -8.55 14.47
CA ILE A 242 -13.39 -10.01 14.70
C ILE A 242 -14.60 -10.40 15.55
N TYR A 243 -14.86 -9.69 16.65
CA TYR A 243 -16.03 -9.94 17.49
C TYR A 243 -17.35 -9.72 16.74
N ALA A 244 -17.46 -8.63 15.99
CA ALA A 244 -18.64 -8.32 15.19
C ALA A 244 -18.94 -9.42 14.15
N SER A 245 -17.91 -9.98 13.50
CA SER A 245 -18.08 -11.09 12.55
C SER A 245 -18.63 -12.38 13.18
N LYS A 246 -18.58 -12.48 14.52
CA LYS A 246 -19.15 -13.59 15.30
C LYS A 246 -20.38 -13.17 16.11
N SER A 247 -20.94 -11.99 15.84
CA SER A 247 -22.09 -11.42 16.55
C SER A 247 -21.88 -11.26 18.06
N MET A 248 -20.62 -11.11 18.50
CA MET A 248 -20.23 -10.92 19.90
C MET A 248 -20.32 -9.44 20.30
N TRP A 249 -21.54 -8.90 20.37
CA TRP A 249 -21.79 -7.46 20.52
C TRP A 249 -21.40 -6.89 21.89
N VAL A 250 -21.38 -7.72 22.93
CA VAL A 250 -20.94 -7.30 24.28
C VAL A 250 -19.45 -6.95 24.24
N GLU A 251 -18.66 -7.80 23.60
CA GLU A 251 -17.22 -7.63 23.43
C GLU A 251 -16.91 -6.47 22.47
N VAL A 252 -17.69 -6.30 21.38
CA VAL A 252 -17.62 -5.11 20.51
C VAL A 252 -17.78 -3.83 21.32
N ASN A 253 -18.81 -3.76 22.17
CA ASN A 253 -19.07 -2.59 23.00
C ASN A 253 -17.95 -2.37 24.03
N SER A 254 -17.43 -3.45 24.63
CA SER A 254 -16.29 -3.37 25.55
C SER A 254 -15.04 -2.77 24.89
N VAL A 255 -14.68 -3.22 23.68
CA VAL A 255 -13.53 -2.68 22.93
C VAL A 255 -13.75 -1.22 22.55
N ARG A 256 -14.97 -0.84 22.14
CA ARG A 256 -15.32 0.55 21.82
C ARG A 256 -15.23 1.47 23.03
N GLU A 257 -15.72 1.03 24.19
CA GLU A 257 -15.58 1.78 25.44
C GLU A 257 -14.10 1.93 25.84
N MET A 258 -13.29 0.89 25.65
CA MET A 258 -11.85 0.98 25.86
C MET A 258 -11.20 2.07 24.98
N MET A 259 -11.56 2.14 23.70
CA MET A 259 -11.10 3.20 22.79
C MET A 259 -11.54 4.59 23.27
N LYS A 260 -12.82 4.75 23.64
CA LYS A 260 -13.38 6.02 24.13
C LYS A 260 -12.66 6.48 25.40
N SER A 261 -12.44 5.59 26.36
CA SER A 261 -11.77 5.89 27.63
C SER A 261 -10.33 6.40 27.45
N LYS A 262 -9.67 5.98 26.36
CA LYS A 262 -8.32 6.40 25.95
C LYS A 262 -8.32 7.61 25.02
N GLY A 263 -9.49 8.16 24.66
CA GLY A 263 -9.61 9.27 23.72
C GLY A 263 -9.19 8.94 22.29
N LEU A 264 -9.14 7.66 21.92
CA LEU A 264 -8.67 7.23 20.61
C LEU A 264 -9.71 7.52 19.53
N ARG A 265 -9.28 8.15 18.44
CA ARG A 265 -10.11 8.40 17.25
C ARG A 265 -9.47 7.74 16.04
N LYS A 266 -10.31 7.17 15.18
CA LYS A 266 -9.86 6.56 13.92
C LYS A 266 -9.27 7.65 13.02
N ASN A 267 -8.07 7.41 12.49
CA ASN A 267 -7.50 8.27 11.45
C ASN A 267 -8.40 8.20 10.20
N PRO A 268 -8.80 9.33 9.62
CA PRO A 268 -9.58 9.33 8.41
C PRO A 268 -8.79 8.71 7.25
N GLY A 269 -9.49 7.95 6.40
CA GLY A 269 -8.92 7.45 5.16
C GLY A 269 -8.71 8.60 4.19
N CYS A 270 -7.54 8.63 3.57
CA CYS A 270 -7.17 9.65 2.61
C CYS A 270 -6.66 8.98 1.33
N SER A 271 -7.10 9.50 0.19
CA SER A 271 -6.68 9.05 -1.12
C SER A 271 -6.20 10.20 -1.98
N TRP A 272 -5.11 10.00 -2.72
CA TRP A 272 -4.54 10.96 -3.66
C TRP A 272 -4.72 10.47 -5.10
N ILE A 273 -5.07 11.39 -6.00
CA ILE A 273 -5.14 11.16 -7.44
C ILE A 273 -4.56 12.37 -8.20
N GLU A 274 -3.76 12.12 -9.23
CA GLU A 274 -3.24 13.18 -10.11
C GLU A 274 -4.12 13.33 -11.35
N ILE A 275 -4.69 14.52 -11.55
CA ILE A 275 -5.57 14.85 -12.68
C ILE A 275 -5.09 16.15 -13.29
N LYS A 276 -4.87 16.17 -14.61
CA LYS A 276 -4.43 17.37 -15.36
C LYS A 276 -3.25 18.09 -14.68
N ASN A 277 -2.25 17.32 -14.22
CA ASN A 277 -1.04 17.76 -13.52
C ASN A 277 -1.24 18.37 -12.12
N LYS A 278 -2.42 18.18 -11.51
CA LYS A 278 -2.70 18.58 -10.13
C LYS A 278 -2.97 17.33 -9.29
N VAL A 279 -2.33 17.25 -8.12
CA VAL A 279 -2.64 16.22 -7.13
C VAL A 279 -3.85 16.68 -6.33
N HIS A 280 -4.88 15.85 -6.29
CA HIS A 280 -6.09 16.05 -5.51
C HIS A 280 -6.07 15.09 -4.33
N MET A 281 -6.34 15.60 -3.14
CA MET A 281 -6.48 14.84 -1.90
C MET A 281 -7.96 14.74 -1.54
N LEU A 282 -8.45 13.51 -1.35
CA LEU A 282 -9.83 13.23 -0.98
C LEU A 282 -9.83 12.59 0.41
N LEU A 283 -10.52 13.21 1.35
CA LEU A 283 -10.65 12.74 2.72
C LEU A 283 -12.03 12.10 2.91
N ALA A 284 -12.08 10.91 3.51
CA ALA A 284 -13.33 10.24 3.80
C ALA A 284 -14.19 11.09 4.77
N GLY A 285 -15.45 11.32 4.42
CA GLY A 285 -16.40 12.12 5.20
C GLY A 285 -16.23 13.64 5.09
N ASP A 286 -15.39 14.12 4.17
CA ASP A 286 -15.18 15.55 3.92
C ASP A 286 -15.84 16.00 2.61
N ASN A 287 -16.42 17.21 2.64
CA ASN A 287 -17.06 17.87 1.50
C ASN A 287 -16.27 19.07 0.95
N LEU A 288 -15.00 19.24 1.36
CA LEU A 288 -14.18 20.40 0.98
C LEU A 288 -13.76 20.44 -0.50
N HIS A 289 -13.85 19.34 -1.25
CA HIS A 289 -13.42 19.36 -2.66
C HIS A 289 -14.46 20.10 -3.55
N PRO A 290 -14.05 21.00 -4.47
CA PRO A 290 -15.00 21.80 -5.26
C PRO A 290 -15.97 21.01 -6.13
N GLN A 291 -15.58 19.80 -6.54
CA GLN A 291 -16.39 18.89 -7.37
C GLN A 291 -17.12 17.80 -6.56
N MET A 292 -17.24 17.93 -5.23
CA MET A 292 -17.91 16.91 -4.41
C MET A 292 -19.34 16.58 -4.87
N PRO A 293 -20.21 17.56 -5.21
CA PRO A 293 -21.55 17.25 -5.69
C PRO A 293 -21.55 16.33 -6.93
N GLU A 294 -20.63 16.58 -7.88
CA GLU A 294 -20.48 15.77 -9.08
C GLU A 294 -19.89 14.39 -8.78
N ILE A 295 -18.93 14.31 -7.87
CA ILE A 295 -18.34 13.03 -7.41
C ILE A 295 -19.42 12.14 -6.81
N THR A 296 -20.20 12.66 -5.86
CA THR A 296 -21.27 11.90 -5.19
C THR A 296 -22.35 11.50 -6.18
N LYS A 297 -22.72 12.38 -7.12
CA LYS A 297 -23.65 12.04 -8.19
C LYS A 297 -23.13 10.89 -9.06
N LYS A 298 -21.86 10.93 -9.49
CA LYS A 298 -21.25 9.86 -10.31
C LYS A 298 -21.19 8.54 -9.56
N LEU A 299 -20.90 8.55 -8.26
CA LEU A 299 -20.95 7.34 -7.42
C LEU A 299 -22.38 6.79 -7.30
N GLY A 300 -23.39 7.65 -7.18
CA GLY A 300 -24.79 7.25 -7.21
C GLY A 300 -25.20 6.59 -8.53
N GLU A 301 -24.77 7.14 -9.66
CA GLU A 301 -24.99 6.55 -11.00
C GLU A 301 -24.34 5.16 -11.10
N LEU A 302 -23.07 5.03 -10.69
CA LEU A 302 -22.36 3.76 -10.68
C LEU A 302 -23.05 2.74 -9.77
N ARG A 303 -23.60 3.17 -8.62
CA ARG A 303 -24.35 2.30 -7.70
C ARG A 303 -25.57 1.69 -8.36
N VAL A 304 -26.32 2.48 -9.12
CA VAL A 304 -27.50 1.99 -9.86
C VAL A 304 -27.09 0.93 -10.89
N GLU A 305 -26.00 1.15 -11.62
CA GLU A 305 -25.50 0.18 -12.60
C GLU A 305 -24.97 -1.10 -11.93
N MET A 306 -24.28 -0.97 -10.80
CA MET A 306 -23.86 -2.10 -9.97
C MET A 306 -25.06 -2.96 -9.54
N GLN A 307 -26.11 -2.32 -9.01
CA GLN A 307 -27.33 -3.03 -8.60
C GLN A 307 -28.02 -3.76 -9.76
N LYS A 308 -28.06 -3.16 -10.96
CA LYS A 308 -28.61 -3.82 -12.16
C LYS A 308 -27.81 -5.06 -12.56
N SER A 309 -26.49 -5.06 -12.35
CA SER A 309 -25.62 -6.21 -12.60
C SER A 309 -25.68 -7.29 -11.51
N GLY A 310 -26.48 -7.09 -10.45
CA GLY A 310 -26.59 -8.02 -9.33
C GLY A 310 -25.51 -7.87 -8.26
N TYR A 311 -24.71 -6.79 -8.30
CA TYR A 311 -23.77 -6.47 -7.23
C TYR A 311 -24.52 -6.09 -5.95
N LEU A 312 -24.15 -6.73 -4.84
CA LEU A 312 -24.62 -6.40 -3.51
C LEU A 312 -23.44 -5.79 -2.72
N PRO A 313 -23.58 -4.58 -2.14
CA PRO A 313 -22.57 -4.00 -1.29
C PRO A 313 -22.19 -4.95 -0.14
N HIS A 314 -20.90 -5.06 0.15
CA HIS A 314 -20.44 -5.88 1.25
C HIS A 314 -20.58 -5.10 2.57
N THR A 315 -21.80 -5.04 3.11
CA THR A 315 -22.12 -4.31 4.34
C THR A 315 -21.39 -4.85 5.58
N ASP A 316 -20.87 -6.08 5.53
CA ASP A 316 -19.96 -6.67 6.52
C ASP A 316 -18.72 -5.80 6.82
N PHE A 317 -18.36 -4.88 5.92
CA PHE A 317 -17.27 -3.93 6.14
C PHE A 317 -17.67 -2.69 6.94
N VAL A 318 -18.97 -2.42 7.11
CA VAL A 318 -19.49 -1.39 8.00
C VAL A 318 -19.98 -2.04 9.27
N LEU A 319 -19.14 -1.94 10.28
CA LEU A 319 -19.30 -2.66 11.53
C LEU A 319 -20.01 -1.81 12.58
N GLN A 320 -20.47 -0.62 12.19
CA GLN A 320 -21.43 0.17 12.97
C GLN A 320 -22.77 -0.55 12.97
N ASP A 321 -23.40 -0.57 14.15
CA ASP A 321 -24.72 -1.13 14.34
C ASP A 321 -25.74 -0.07 13.93
N VAL A 322 -25.89 0.09 12.61
CA VAL A 322 -26.79 1.03 11.93
C VAL A 322 -27.60 0.24 10.89
N GLU A 323 -28.67 0.83 10.39
CA GLU A 323 -29.51 0.17 9.38
C GLU A 323 -28.69 -0.17 8.13
N GLU A 324 -29.07 -1.22 7.42
CA GLU A 324 -28.34 -1.72 6.25
C GLU A 324 -28.17 -0.63 5.17
N GLN A 325 -29.15 0.26 5.06
CA GLN A 325 -29.12 1.42 4.16
C GLN A 325 -28.07 2.48 4.59
N ASP A 326 -27.92 2.72 5.89
CA ASP A 326 -26.89 3.63 6.43
C ASP A 326 -25.49 3.05 6.22
N LYS A 327 -25.34 1.71 6.33
CA LYS A 327 -24.08 1.03 6.02
C LYS A 327 -23.67 1.25 4.58
N GLU A 328 -24.60 1.12 3.63
CA GLU A 328 -24.32 1.36 2.21
C GLU A 328 -23.91 2.82 1.92
N GLU A 329 -24.52 3.78 2.61
CA GLU A 329 -24.17 5.20 2.49
C GLU A 329 -22.75 5.46 3.01
N MET A 330 -22.39 4.90 4.17
CA MET A 330 -21.04 5.03 4.73
C MET A 330 -19.95 4.42 3.84
N LEU A 331 -20.26 3.36 3.08
CA LEU A 331 -19.34 2.79 2.11
C LEU A 331 -19.08 3.71 0.90
N CYS A 332 -20.00 4.63 0.58
CA CYS A 332 -19.85 5.55 -0.54
C CYS A 332 -18.82 6.66 -0.25
N ASP A 333 -18.63 7.00 1.03
CA ASP A 333 -17.71 8.05 1.48
C ASP A 333 -16.26 7.60 1.60
N HIS A 334 -15.95 6.37 1.20
CA HIS A 334 -14.58 5.88 1.19
C HIS A 334 -13.72 6.66 0.18
N SER A 335 -12.59 7.20 0.64
CA SER A 335 -11.74 8.12 -0.12
C SER A 335 -11.26 7.54 -1.46
N GLU A 336 -11.08 6.22 -1.59
CA GLU A 336 -10.75 5.57 -2.86
C GLU A 336 -11.84 5.72 -3.90
N LYS A 337 -13.11 5.53 -3.52
CA LYS A 337 -14.24 5.65 -4.43
C LYS A 337 -14.40 7.09 -4.87
N LEU A 338 -14.27 8.03 -3.94
CA LEU A 338 -14.25 9.47 -4.23
C LEU A 338 -13.14 9.82 -5.24
N ALA A 339 -11.92 9.33 -5.02
CA ALA A 339 -10.79 9.57 -5.91
C ALA A 339 -11.00 8.95 -7.29
N VAL A 340 -11.48 7.71 -7.38
CA VAL A 340 -11.79 7.05 -8.66
C VAL A 340 -12.88 7.81 -9.40
N ALA A 341 -13.98 8.17 -8.75
CA ALA A 341 -15.07 8.94 -9.35
C ALA A 341 -14.61 10.32 -9.85
N LEU A 342 -13.78 11.04 -9.08
CA LEU A 342 -13.15 12.28 -9.52
C LEU A 342 -12.30 12.05 -10.79
N GLY A 343 -11.55 10.95 -10.83
CA GLY A 343 -10.78 10.52 -11.99
C GLY A 343 -11.65 10.27 -13.23
N LEU A 344 -12.77 9.55 -13.07
CA LEU A 344 -13.74 9.27 -14.13
C LEU A 344 -14.34 10.56 -14.71
N LEU A 345 -14.68 11.53 -13.85
CA LEU A 345 -15.28 12.81 -14.26
C LEU A 345 -14.33 13.67 -15.10
N ASN A 346 -13.03 13.59 -14.84
CA ASN A 346 -12.05 14.53 -15.38
C ASN A 346 -11.11 13.94 -16.46
N THR A 347 -11.27 12.67 -16.80
CA THR A 347 -10.46 11.99 -17.81
C THR A 347 -11.34 11.21 -18.78
N SER A 348 -10.87 11.03 -20.02
CA SER A 348 -11.61 10.27 -21.04
C SER A 348 -11.66 8.78 -20.72
N ARG A 349 -12.68 8.09 -21.25
CA ARG A 349 -12.77 6.62 -21.23
C ARG A 349 -11.49 5.98 -21.77
N GLY A 350 -11.08 4.84 -21.20
CA GLY A 350 -9.81 4.17 -21.53
C GLY A 350 -8.55 4.82 -20.91
N PHE A 351 -8.65 6.03 -20.34
CA PHE A 351 -7.49 6.63 -19.67
C PHE A 351 -7.26 5.96 -18.29
N PRO A 352 -6.03 5.48 -18.00
CA PRO A 352 -5.76 4.79 -16.76
C PRO A 352 -5.82 5.73 -15.55
N LEU A 353 -6.39 5.26 -14.45
CA LEU A 353 -6.47 6.01 -13.19
C LEU A 353 -5.44 5.49 -12.20
N GLN A 354 -4.89 6.40 -11.39
CA GLN A 354 -3.94 6.04 -10.34
C GLN A 354 -4.35 6.70 -9.04
N VAL A 355 -4.58 5.87 -8.02
CA VAL A 355 -4.97 6.28 -6.68
C VAL A 355 -3.94 5.74 -5.69
N ILE A 356 -3.52 6.57 -4.74
CA ILE A 356 -2.74 6.13 -3.59
C ILE A 356 -3.56 6.35 -2.34
N LYS A 357 -3.55 5.38 -1.42
CA LYS A 357 -4.26 5.42 -0.15
C LYS A 357 -3.29 5.27 1.03
N ASN A 358 -3.54 6.00 2.10
CA ASN A 358 -2.77 5.95 3.35
C ASN A 358 -3.07 4.74 4.27
N LEU A 359 -4.08 3.94 3.92
CA LEU A 359 -4.59 2.80 4.66
C LEU A 359 -4.84 1.65 3.68
N ARG A 360 -4.95 0.41 4.18
CA ARG A 360 -5.37 -0.74 3.38
C ARG A 360 -6.75 -0.50 2.75
N ILE A 361 -6.92 -0.90 1.50
CA ILE A 361 -8.23 -0.89 0.82
C ILE A 361 -9.16 -1.93 1.48
N CYS A 362 -10.43 -1.59 1.68
CA CYS A 362 -11.41 -2.57 2.18
C CYS A 362 -11.96 -3.45 1.05
N GLY A 363 -12.56 -4.59 1.39
CA GLY A 363 -13.08 -5.53 0.38
C GLY A 363 -14.19 -4.94 -0.48
N ASP A 364 -15.06 -4.09 0.08
CA ASP A 364 -16.08 -3.40 -0.70
C ASP A 364 -15.49 -2.39 -1.71
N CYS A 365 -14.53 -1.55 -1.30
CA CYS A 365 -13.82 -0.68 -2.25
C CYS A 365 -13.13 -1.49 -3.35
N HIS A 366 -12.51 -2.61 -3.00
CA HIS A 366 -11.87 -3.51 -3.95
C HIS A 366 -12.87 -4.06 -4.98
N ALA A 367 -14.04 -4.52 -4.53
CA ALA A 367 -15.09 -5.05 -5.41
C ALA A 367 -15.73 -3.97 -6.29
N VAL A 368 -16.00 -2.79 -5.75
CA VAL A 368 -16.51 -1.64 -6.53
C VAL A 368 -15.52 -1.22 -7.61
N ILE A 369 -14.22 -1.15 -7.30
CA ILE A 369 -13.21 -0.72 -8.28
C ILE A 369 -13.02 -1.77 -9.39
N LYS A 370 -13.15 -3.07 -9.08
CA LYS A 370 -13.25 -4.12 -10.11
C LYS A 370 -14.40 -3.85 -11.08
N PHE A 371 -15.61 -3.67 -10.55
CA PHE A 371 -16.78 -3.36 -11.38
C PHE A 371 -16.53 -2.13 -12.25
N ILE A 372 -16.02 -1.04 -11.68
CA ILE A 372 -15.72 0.19 -12.42
C ILE A 372 -14.70 -0.07 -13.53
N SER A 373 -13.66 -0.87 -13.27
CA SER A 373 -12.62 -1.18 -14.27
C SER A 373 -13.20 -1.86 -15.52
N GLU A 374 -14.18 -2.74 -15.35
CA GLU A 374 -14.89 -3.41 -16.45
C GLU A 374 -15.89 -2.47 -17.12
N PHE A 375 -16.77 -1.85 -16.31
CA PHE A 375 -17.88 -1.03 -16.79
C PHE A 375 -17.42 0.21 -17.57
N GLU A 376 -16.41 0.90 -17.04
CA GLU A 376 -15.86 2.11 -17.66
C GLU A 376 -14.75 1.79 -18.69
N ASP A 377 -14.37 0.51 -18.87
CA ASP A 377 -13.25 0.08 -19.72
C ASP A 377 -11.96 0.83 -19.38
N ARG A 378 -11.46 0.62 -18.15
CA ARG A 378 -10.31 1.34 -17.59
C ARG A 378 -9.38 0.44 -16.79
N GLU A 379 -8.09 0.64 -16.99
CA GLU A 379 -7.08 0.21 -16.01
C GLU A 379 -7.06 1.17 -14.82
N ILE A 380 -7.22 0.64 -13.62
CA ILE A 380 -7.18 1.43 -12.38
C ILE A 380 -6.09 0.85 -11.49
N PHE A 381 -5.14 1.70 -11.08
CA PHE A 381 -4.03 1.33 -10.20
C PHE A 381 -4.29 1.93 -8.83
N VAL A 382 -4.45 1.10 -7.80
CA VAL A 382 -4.60 1.56 -6.42
C VAL A 382 -3.43 1.06 -5.59
N ARG A 383 -2.63 1.96 -5.04
CA ARG A 383 -1.61 1.62 -4.04
C ARG A 383 -2.20 1.80 -2.65
N ASP A 384 -2.21 0.76 -1.84
CA ASP A 384 -2.48 0.87 -0.41
C ASP A 384 -1.17 0.79 0.39
N THR A 385 -1.25 0.63 1.72
CA THR A 385 -0.06 0.54 2.59
C THR A 385 0.79 -0.71 2.35
N ASN A 386 0.27 -1.71 1.63
CA ASN A 386 0.87 -3.03 1.51
C ASN A 386 1.31 -3.35 0.08
N ARG A 387 0.51 -2.98 -0.93
CA ARG A 387 0.74 -3.35 -2.33
C ARG A 387 0.02 -2.44 -3.32
N PHE A 388 0.34 -2.64 -4.60
CA PHE A 388 -0.52 -2.23 -5.69
C PHE A 388 -1.58 -3.28 -6.01
N HIS A 389 -2.78 -2.78 -6.23
CA HIS A 389 -3.91 -3.46 -6.82
C HIS A 389 -4.07 -2.94 -8.25
N HIS A 390 -3.93 -3.83 -9.23
CA HIS A 390 -4.10 -3.49 -10.64
C HIS A 390 -5.45 -4.03 -11.08
N PHE A 391 -6.42 -3.13 -11.23
CA PHE A 391 -7.77 -3.46 -11.68
C PHE A 391 -7.87 -3.31 -13.19
N LYS A 392 -8.35 -4.35 -13.86
CA LYS A 392 -8.56 -4.38 -15.30
C LYS A 392 -9.58 -5.47 -15.63
N ASP A 393 -10.53 -5.16 -16.51
CA ASP A 393 -11.50 -6.11 -17.04
C ASP A 393 -12.24 -6.88 -15.92
N GLY A 394 -12.59 -6.19 -14.83
CA GLY A 394 -13.32 -6.79 -13.69
C GLY A 394 -12.44 -7.62 -12.74
N ALA A 395 -11.16 -7.78 -13.04
CA ALA A 395 -10.21 -8.54 -12.23
C ALA A 395 -9.22 -7.63 -11.49
N CYS A 396 -8.59 -8.16 -10.44
CA CYS A 396 -7.47 -7.50 -9.75
C CYS A 396 -6.24 -8.41 -9.74
N SER A 397 -5.05 -7.84 -9.91
CA SER A 397 -3.77 -8.56 -9.85
C SER A 397 -3.48 -9.26 -8.51
N CYS A 398 -4.22 -8.95 -7.44
CA CYS A 398 -4.06 -9.65 -6.16
C CYS A 398 -4.75 -11.03 -6.13
N GLY A 399 -5.59 -11.35 -7.12
CA GLY A 399 -6.31 -12.64 -7.18
C GLY A 399 -7.25 -12.88 -5.99
N ASP A 400 -7.76 -11.81 -5.38
CA ASP A 400 -8.56 -11.84 -4.15
C ASP A 400 -7.84 -12.47 -2.95
N LEU A 401 -6.50 -12.49 -2.98
CA LEU A 401 -5.67 -12.69 -1.80
C LEU A 401 -5.46 -11.32 -1.14
N TRP A 402 -6.52 -10.84 -0.49
CA TRP A 402 -6.67 -9.47 0.00
C TRP A 402 -6.07 -9.20 1.36
#